data_AF-A0A370BEP1-F1
#
_entry.id   AF-A0A370BEP1-F1
#
_cell.length_a   1.000
_cell.length_b   1.000
_cell.length_c   1.000
_cell.angle_alpha   90.00
_cell.angle_beta   90.00
_cell.angle_gamma   90.00
#
_symmetry.space_group_name_H-M   'P 1'
#
loop_
_entity.id
_entity.type
_entity.pdbx_description
1 polymer ?
#
loop_
_entity_poly.entity_id
_entity_poly.type
_entity_poly.pdbx_seq_one_letter_code
_entity_poly.pdbx_strand_id
1 'polypeptide(L)'
;MNAQETAPATGGAATGDAQSGRAAILRAARRAFAFRPYAEVTLRGIAADAGVSASLIVKHFATKEKLFNTVADFGPDADRLFAVPPEELGRHMVLTVVRSRREQQGDPLLRVVFSLGNDDERTLLRARFDQQITARLSALLTGRDRALRAELIVGQLLGLGATLSLHRTGANARATPERLADLYAPALQRLVTG
;
A
#
# COMPACT_ATOMS: atom_id res chain seq x y z
N MET A 1 3.00 -48.66 40.82
CA MET A 1 2.21 -47.44 41.09
C MET A 1 2.66 -46.39 40.08
N ASN A 2 1.90 -46.26 38.98
CA ASN A 2 2.16 -45.30 37.91
C ASN A 2 1.47 -43.98 38.24
N ALA A 3 2.16 -42.86 38.02
CA ALA A 3 1.54 -41.59 37.66
C ALA A 3 2.58 -40.73 36.91
N GLN A 4 2.32 -40.54 35.61
CA GLN A 4 2.89 -39.52 34.75
C GLN A 4 2.13 -38.19 34.94
N GLU A 5 2.58 -37.16 34.22
CA GLU A 5 1.95 -35.85 33.88
C GLU A 5 2.46 -34.64 34.68
N THR A 6 2.78 -33.48 34.09
CA THR A 6 2.80 -33.02 32.68
C THR A 6 3.63 -31.73 32.63
N ALA A 7 4.39 -31.55 31.55
CA ALA A 7 4.98 -30.25 31.20
C ALA A 7 3.92 -29.34 30.56
N PRO A 8 3.90 -28.01 30.82
CA PRO A 8 3.03 -27.13 30.08
C PRO A 8 3.65 -26.77 28.73
N ALA A 9 2.84 -26.96 27.68
CA ALA A 9 3.12 -26.62 26.29
C ALA A 9 3.13 -25.10 26.05
N THR A 10 4.19 -24.60 25.44
CA THR A 10 4.28 -23.23 24.87
C THR A 10 3.64 -23.22 23.48
N GLY A 11 2.30 -23.10 23.45
CA GLY A 11 1.49 -23.02 22.23
C GLY A 11 1.05 -21.60 21.84
N GLY A 12 1.86 -20.56 22.10
CA GLY A 12 1.42 -19.15 21.96
C GLY A 12 2.16 -18.25 20.97
N ALA A 13 3.34 -18.63 20.46
CA ALA A 13 4.21 -17.69 19.73
C ALA A 13 4.02 -17.66 18.19
N ALA A 14 3.41 -18.70 17.60
CA ALA A 14 3.47 -18.90 16.15
C ALA A 14 2.59 -17.96 15.30
N THR A 15 1.56 -17.33 15.88
CA THR A 15 0.60 -16.49 15.16
C THR A 15 1.04 -15.03 15.03
N GLY A 16 1.71 -14.48 16.06
CA GLY A 16 2.27 -13.11 16.04
C GLY A 16 3.46 -12.96 15.08
N ASP A 17 4.36 -13.95 15.07
CA ASP A 17 5.54 -13.97 14.20
C ASP A 17 5.19 -14.17 12.72
N ALA A 18 4.14 -14.95 12.42
CA ALA A 18 3.69 -15.20 11.05
C ALA A 18 3.05 -13.95 10.40
N GLN A 19 2.30 -13.14 11.17
CA GLN A 19 1.75 -11.88 10.68
C GLN A 19 2.84 -10.81 10.48
N SER A 20 3.84 -10.77 11.37
CA SER A 20 5.04 -9.96 11.19
C SER A 20 5.81 -10.35 9.91
N GLY A 21 6.01 -11.65 9.68
CA GLY A 21 6.70 -12.18 8.50
C GLY A 21 5.97 -11.88 7.19
N ARG A 22 4.66 -12.11 7.10
CA ARG A 22 3.89 -11.81 5.88
C ARG A 22 3.94 -10.32 5.52
N ALA A 23 3.79 -9.43 6.51
CA ALA A 23 3.85 -7.99 6.30
C ALA A 23 5.25 -7.54 5.84
N ALA A 24 6.31 -8.09 6.46
CA ALA A 24 7.69 -7.83 6.06
C ALA A 24 7.97 -8.26 4.61
N ILE A 25 7.50 -9.45 4.21
CA ILE A 25 7.63 -9.96 2.83
C ILE A 25 6.92 -9.03 1.84
N LEU A 26 5.68 -8.63 2.11
CA LEU A 26 4.94 -7.73 1.22
C LEU A 26 5.63 -6.38 1.07
N ARG A 27 6.18 -5.83 2.16
CA ARG A 27 6.93 -4.56 2.13
C ARG A 27 8.21 -4.68 1.30
N ALA A 28 8.98 -5.76 1.49
CA ALA A 28 10.20 -6.02 0.72
C ALA A 28 9.88 -6.26 -0.77
N ALA A 29 8.86 -7.04 -1.08
CA ALA A 29 8.41 -7.32 -2.44
C ALA A 29 7.97 -6.04 -3.16
N ARG A 30 7.14 -5.20 -2.53
CA ARG A 30 6.72 -3.89 -3.09
C ARG A 30 7.92 -3.02 -3.46
N ARG A 31 8.95 -2.96 -2.60
CA ARG A 31 10.19 -2.23 -2.91
C ARG A 31 10.95 -2.89 -4.06
N ALA A 32 11.14 -4.19 -4.02
CA ALA A 32 11.91 -4.90 -5.03
C ALA A 32 11.31 -4.73 -6.43
N PHE A 33 10.00 -4.92 -6.58
CA PHE A 33 9.31 -4.74 -7.87
C PHE A 33 9.15 -3.29 -8.30
N ALA A 34 9.29 -2.32 -7.38
CA ALA A 34 9.33 -0.91 -7.74
C ALA A 34 10.68 -0.52 -8.37
N PHE A 35 11.80 -0.99 -7.83
CA PHE A 35 13.13 -0.51 -8.25
C PHE A 35 13.84 -1.38 -9.28
N ARG A 36 13.37 -2.61 -9.54
CA ARG A 36 14.04 -3.57 -10.43
C ARG A 36 13.06 -4.15 -11.46
N PRO A 37 13.50 -4.47 -12.70
CA PRO A 37 12.73 -5.26 -13.65
C PRO A 37 12.27 -6.58 -13.04
N TYR A 38 11.09 -7.07 -13.43
CA TYR A 38 10.51 -8.29 -12.86
C TYR A 38 11.46 -9.49 -12.96
N ALA A 39 12.18 -9.62 -14.08
CA ALA A 39 13.16 -10.69 -14.31
C ALA A 39 14.29 -10.72 -13.28
N GLU A 40 14.76 -9.56 -12.82
CA GLU A 40 15.87 -9.42 -11.87
C GLU A 40 15.46 -9.62 -10.40
N VAL A 41 14.16 -9.54 -10.10
CA VAL A 41 13.65 -9.77 -8.75
C VAL A 41 13.63 -11.26 -8.44
N THR A 42 14.30 -11.67 -7.37
CA THR A 42 14.35 -13.05 -6.89
C THR A 42 13.67 -13.21 -5.53
N LEU A 43 13.06 -14.38 -5.29
CA LEU A 43 12.45 -14.68 -3.98
C LEU A 43 13.50 -14.69 -2.85
N ARG A 44 14.74 -15.10 -3.13
CA ARG A 44 15.83 -15.05 -2.15
C ARG A 44 16.21 -13.61 -1.80
N GLY A 45 16.30 -12.71 -2.78
CA GLY A 45 16.55 -11.29 -2.54
C GLY A 45 15.46 -10.65 -1.70
N ILE A 46 14.18 -10.93 -2.00
CA ILE A 46 13.05 -10.46 -1.18
C ILE A 46 13.12 -11.01 0.25
N ALA A 47 13.48 -12.29 0.41
CA ALA A 47 13.61 -12.92 1.73
C ALA A 47 14.70 -12.26 2.58
N ALA A 48 15.87 -12.00 1.98
CA ALA A 48 16.96 -11.28 2.62
C ALA A 48 16.52 -9.87 3.05
N ASP A 49 15.88 -9.11 2.16
CA ASP A 49 15.39 -7.75 2.44
C ASP A 49 14.28 -7.72 3.51
N ALA A 50 13.53 -8.82 3.67
CA ALA A 50 12.48 -8.97 4.66
C ALA A 50 12.98 -9.56 6.00
N GLY A 51 14.23 -10.04 6.07
CA GLY A 51 14.77 -10.72 7.25
C GLY A 51 14.11 -12.07 7.53
N VAL A 52 13.67 -12.79 6.49
CA VAL A 52 12.98 -14.09 6.61
C VAL A 52 13.61 -15.15 5.71
N SER A 53 13.19 -16.42 5.86
CA SER A 53 13.61 -17.49 4.95
C SER A 53 12.84 -17.47 3.63
N ALA A 54 13.47 -17.88 2.53
CA ALA A 54 12.79 -18.02 1.23
C ALA A 54 11.63 -19.04 1.30
N SER A 55 11.76 -20.09 2.12
CA SER A 55 10.72 -21.08 2.36
C SER A 55 9.45 -20.45 2.96
N LEU A 56 9.58 -19.42 3.81
CA LEU A 56 8.43 -18.70 4.35
C LEU A 56 7.66 -17.94 3.26
N ILE A 57 8.36 -17.39 2.25
CA ILE A 57 7.72 -16.77 1.10
C ILE A 57 6.95 -17.81 0.28
N VAL A 58 7.57 -18.95 -0.02
CA VAL A 58 6.91 -20.04 -0.76
C VAL A 58 5.68 -20.54 0.01
N LYS A 59 5.77 -20.68 1.34
CA LYS A 59 4.63 -21.04 2.19
C LYS A 59 3.47 -20.05 2.09
N HIS A 60 3.74 -18.74 2.03
CA HIS A 60 2.69 -17.71 2.03
C HIS A 60 2.14 -17.35 0.65
N PHE A 61 2.96 -17.48 -0.41
CA PHE A 61 2.65 -16.94 -1.74
C PHE A 61 2.85 -17.96 -2.86
N ALA A 62 3.47 -19.11 -2.60
CA ALA A 62 3.82 -20.17 -3.54
C ALA A 62 4.83 -19.79 -4.64
N THR A 63 4.59 -18.74 -5.43
CA THR A 63 5.44 -18.35 -6.58
C THR A 63 5.76 -16.85 -6.59
N LYS A 64 6.81 -16.45 -7.34
CA LYS A 64 7.15 -15.04 -7.59
C LYS A 64 5.99 -14.30 -8.25
N GLU A 65 5.32 -14.95 -9.19
CA GLU A 65 4.17 -14.39 -9.90
C GLU A 65 2.98 -14.15 -8.98
N LYS A 66 2.64 -15.11 -8.10
CA LYS A 66 1.57 -14.92 -7.10
C LYS A 66 1.92 -13.83 -6.09
N LEU A 67 3.18 -13.73 -5.68
CA LEU A 67 3.65 -12.63 -4.83
C LEU A 67 3.53 -11.28 -5.55
N PHE A 68 3.95 -11.20 -6.82
CA PHE A 68 3.78 -10.02 -7.66
C PHE A 68 2.31 -9.63 -7.78
N ASN A 69 1.44 -10.58 -8.14
CA ASN A 69 0.01 -10.37 -8.26
C ASN A 69 -0.61 -9.86 -6.96
N THR A 70 -0.13 -10.33 -5.80
CA THR A 70 -0.58 -9.86 -4.49
C THR A 70 -0.17 -8.41 -4.22
N VAL A 71 1.07 -8.02 -4.59
CA VAL A 71 1.53 -6.64 -4.36
C VAL A 71 1.04 -5.65 -5.42
N ALA A 72 0.64 -6.15 -6.59
CA ALA A 72 0.03 -5.41 -7.68
C ALA A 72 -1.49 -5.25 -7.54
N ASP A 73 -2.09 -5.77 -6.46
CA ASP A 73 -3.50 -5.60 -6.15
C ASP A 73 -3.73 -4.36 -5.28
N PHE A 74 -4.42 -3.37 -5.82
CA PHE A 74 -4.84 -2.12 -5.16
C PHE A 74 -6.25 -2.18 -4.58
N GLY A 75 -7.00 -3.28 -4.76
CA GLY A 75 -8.36 -3.43 -4.21
C GLY A 75 -8.44 -3.09 -2.71
N PRO A 76 -7.60 -3.69 -1.85
CA PRO A 76 -7.59 -3.40 -0.42
C PRO A 76 -7.23 -1.95 -0.07
N ASP A 77 -6.42 -1.29 -0.90
CA ASP A 77 -6.06 0.12 -0.70
C ASP A 77 -7.23 1.03 -1.09
N ALA A 78 -7.92 0.72 -2.19
CA ALA A 78 -9.13 1.41 -2.62
C ALA A 78 -10.26 1.32 -1.57
N ASP A 79 -10.48 0.12 -1.01
CA ASP A 79 -11.50 -0.10 0.02
C ASP A 79 -11.24 0.76 1.25
N ARG A 80 -9.97 0.93 1.64
CA ARG A 80 -9.58 1.81 2.75
C ARG A 80 -9.73 3.28 2.39
N LEU A 81 -9.29 3.69 1.20
CA LEU A 81 -9.31 5.08 0.76
C LEU A 81 -10.73 5.62 0.55
N PHE A 82 -11.66 4.75 0.17
CA PHE A 82 -13.03 5.11 -0.21
C PHE A 82 -14.08 4.62 0.80
N ALA A 83 -13.67 4.40 2.06
CA ALA A 83 -14.51 3.82 3.10
C ALA A 83 -15.58 4.77 3.67
N VAL A 84 -15.63 6.03 3.21
CA VAL A 84 -16.52 7.07 3.75
C VAL A 84 -17.30 7.76 2.63
N PRO A 85 -18.42 8.44 2.95
CA PRO A 85 -19.19 9.21 1.98
C PRO A 85 -18.38 10.33 1.30
N PRO A 86 -18.79 10.78 0.09
CA PRO A 86 -18.10 11.84 -0.66
C PRO A 86 -17.84 13.12 0.15
N GLU A 87 -18.73 13.49 1.06
CA GLU A 87 -18.65 14.71 1.88
C GLU A 87 -17.43 14.72 2.82
N GLU A 88 -16.94 13.55 3.20
CA GLU A 88 -15.81 13.36 4.12
C GLU A 88 -14.54 12.83 3.43
N LEU A 89 -14.68 12.44 2.15
CA LEU A 89 -13.72 11.63 1.42
C LEU A 89 -12.34 12.30 1.31
N GLY A 90 -12.29 13.61 1.03
CA GLY A 90 -11.03 14.34 0.90
C GLY A 90 -10.17 14.28 2.16
N ARG A 91 -10.78 14.45 3.33
CA ARG A 91 -10.08 14.35 4.61
C ARG A 91 -9.65 12.92 4.91
N HIS A 92 -10.56 11.98 4.71
CA HIS A 92 -10.30 10.56 4.96
C HIS A 92 -9.16 10.00 4.11
N MET A 93 -9.11 10.34 2.82
CA MET A 93 -8.02 9.92 1.92
C MET A 93 -6.66 10.43 2.40
N VAL A 94 -6.56 11.71 2.79
CA VAL A 94 -5.29 12.28 3.28
C VAL A 94 -4.84 11.60 4.57
N LEU A 95 -5.74 11.43 5.54
CA LEU A 95 -5.42 10.74 6.79
C LEU A 95 -4.97 9.30 6.54
N THR A 96 -5.65 8.60 5.64
CA THR A 96 -5.32 7.22 5.26
C THR A 96 -3.92 7.11 4.68
N VAL A 97 -3.57 7.98 3.73
CA VAL A 97 -2.21 8.02 3.14
C VAL A 97 -1.15 8.34 4.19
N VAL A 98 -1.37 9.37 5.01
CA VAL A 98 -0.39 9.81 6.01
C VAL A 98 -0.17 8.74 7.10
N ARG A 99 -1.24 8.12 7.59
CA ARG A 99 -1.17 7.07 8.62
C ARG A 99 -0.54 5.79 8.08
N SER A 100 -0.98 5.34 6.90
CA SER A 100 -0.40 4.17 6.23
C SER A 100 1.11 4.30 6.08
N ARG A 101 1.58 5.50 5.71
CA ARG A 101 3.02 5.78 5.62
C ARG A 101 3.75 5.64 6.96
N ARG A 102 3.16 6.12 8.06
CA ARG A 102 3.77 6.07 9.40
C ARG A 102 3.79 4.66 9.97
N GLU A 103 2.72 3.91 9.78
CA GLU A 103 2.52 2.58 10.37
C GLU A 103 3.13 1.46 9.54
N GLN A 104 2.99 1.52 8.21
CA GLN A 104 3.34 0.42 7.30
C GLN A 104 4.68 0.65 6.57
N GLN A 105 5.33 1.80 6.82
CA GLN A 105 6.57 2.26 6.17
C GLN A 105 6.46 2.32 4.63
N GLY A 106 5.27 2.64 4.10
CA GLY A 106 5.07 2.75 2.65
C GLY A 106 3.78 3.47 2.32
N ASP A 107 3.77 4.16 1.18
CA ASP A 107 2.57 4.76 0.63
C ASP A 107 1.81 3.73 -0.22
N PRO A 108 0.49 3.57 -0.04
CA PRO A 108 -0.30 2.56 -0.74
C PRO A 108 -0.35 2.77 -2.26
N LEU A 109 -0.31 4.02 -2.74
CA LEU A 109 -0.47 4.38 -4.14
C LEU A 109 0.87 4.59 -4.85
N LEU A 110 1.90 5.04 -4.14
CA LEU A 110 3.19 5.42 -4.73
C LEU A 110 3.87 4.31 -5.53
N ARG A 111 3.51 3.04 -5.30
CA ARG A 111 4.03 1.90 -6.07
C ARG A 111 3.77 2.00 -7.57
N VAL A 112 2.68 2.65 -8.01
CA VAL A 112 2.38 2.82 -9.44
C VAL A 112 3.37 3.76 -10.14
N VAL A 113 3.97 4.72 -9.42
CA VAL A 113 4.90 5.71 -10.00
C VAL A 113 6.14 5.04 -10.57
N PHE A 114 6.50 3.86 -10.09
CA PHE A 114 7.65 3.12 -10.58
C PHE A 114 7.34 2.21 -11.78
N SER A 115 6.08 2.18 -12.23
CA SER A 115 5.64 1.42 -13.39
C SER A 115 5.94 2.10 -14.74
N LEU A 116 6.67 3.23 -14.78
CA LEU A 116 6.82 4.07 -15.99
C LEU A 116 7.62 3.45 -17.17
N GLY A 117 8.04 2.18 -17.10
CA GLY A 117 8.69 1.45 -18.22
C GLY A 117 7.74 0.48 -18.94
N ASN A 118 8.10 0.03 -20.14
CA ASN A 118 7.19 -0.64 -21.07
C ASN A 118 7.21 -2.19 -21.04
N ASP A 119 7.47 -2.79 -19.89
CA ASP A 119 7.41 -4.26 -19.74
C ASP A 119 5.99 -4.72 -19.35
N ASP A 120 5.67 -6.00 -19.61
CA ASP A 120 4.33 -6.58 -19.38
C ASP A 120 3.84 -6.40 -17.93
N GLU A 121 4.69 -6.64 -16.93
CA GLU A 121 4.32 -6.51 -15.52
C GLU A 121 4.04 -5.05 -15.13
N ARG A 122 4.76 -4.10 -15.73
CA ARG A 122 4.54 -2.66 -15.50
C ARG A 122 3.23 -2.22 -16.14
N THR A 123 2.92 -2.71 -17.33
CA THR A 123 1.63 -2.51 -18.00
C THR A 123 0.47 -3.04 -17.17
N LEU A 124 0.61 -4.25 -16.62
CA LEU A 124 -0.39 -4.84 -15.73
C LEU A 124 -0.59 -4.02 -14.46
N LEU A 125 0.49 -3.52 -13.84
CA LEU A 125 0.39 -2.69 -12.64
C LEU A 125 -0.36 -1.37 -12.90
N ARG A 126 -0.11 -0.73 -14.05
CA ARG A 126 -0.85 0.47 -14.49
C ARG A 126 -2.32 0.18 -14.72
N ALA A 127 -2.63 -0.90 -15.44
CA ALA A 127 -4.00 -1.29 -15.74
C ALA A 127 -4.79 -1.58 -14.45
N ARG A 128 -4.19 -2.28 -13.49
CA ARG A 128 -4.82 -2.51 -12.18
C ARG A 128 -4.99 -1.23 -11.38
N PHE A 129 -4.00 -0.34 -11.37
CA PHE A 129 -4.13 0.94 -10.69
C PHE A 129 -5.28 1.78 -11.26
N ASP A 130 -5.35 1.88 -12.59
CA ASP A 130 -6.43 2.60 -13.26
C ASP A 130 -7.80 2.00 -12.91
N GLN A 131 -7.96 0.68 -13.06
CA GLN A 131 -9.21 -0.01 -12.77
C GLN A 131 -9.62 0.08 -11.30
N GLN A 132 -8.69 -0.16 -10.38
CA GLN A 132 -8.99 -0.34 -8.96
C GLN A 132 -8.93 0.94 -8.14
N ILE A 133 -8.22 1.97 -8.60
CA ILE A 133 -8.13 3.27 -7.90
C ILE A 133 -8.87 4.34 -8.70
N THR A 134 -8.39 4.65 -9.91
CA THR A 134 -8.88 5.82 -10.68
C THR A 134 -10.33 5.64 -11.11
N ALA A 135 -10.67 4.53 -11.75
CA ALA A 135 -12.02 4.24 -12.24
C ALA A 135 -13.02 4.07 -11.09
N ARG A 136 -12.61 3.42 -9.99
CA ARG A 136 -13.43 3.31 -8.76
C ARG A 136 -13.72 4.67 -8.14
N LEU A 137 -12.72 5.54 -8.00
CA LEU A 137 -12.92 6.90 -7.51
C LEU A 137 -13.85 7.68 -8.44
N SER A 138 -13.60 7.64 -9.75
CA SER A 138 -14.44 8.30 -10.76
C SER A 138 -15.91 7.86 -10.71
N ALA A 139 -16.19 6.61 -10.33
CA ALA A 139 -17.55 6.10 -10.14
C ALA A 139 -18.23 6.63 -8.86
N LEU A 140 -17.47 7.07 -7.86
CA LEU A 140 -17.99 7.68 -6.64
C LEU A 140 -18.27 9.17 -6.78
N LEU A 141 -17.63 9.83 -7.76
CA LEU A 141 -17.80 11.26 -7.99
C LEU A 141 -19.07 11.55 -8.81
N THR A 142 -19.73 12.64 -8.46
CA THR A 142 -20.91 13.16 -9.18
C THR A 142 -20.57 14.43 -9.97
N GLY A 143 -21.45 14.82 -10.88
CA GLY A 143 -21.29 16.03 -11.67
C GLY A 143 -20.35 15.88 -12.88
N ARG A 144 -19.89 17.02 -13.40
CA ARG A 144 -19.06 17.09 -14.61
C ARG A 144 -17.63 16.64 -14.32
N ASP A 145 -16.95 16.20 -15.38
CA ASP A 145 -15.51 15.91 -15.40
C ASP A 145 -15.03 14.91 -14.33
N ARG A 146 -15.91 13.98 -13.92
CA ARG A 146 -15.64 12.98 -12.87
C ARG A 146 -14.33 12.21 -13.09
N ALA A 147 -14.01 11.84 -14.34
CA ALA A 147 -12.79 11.13 -14.68
C ALA A 147 -11.54 12.01 -14.46
N LEU A 148 -11.54 13.22 -15.01
CA LEU A 148 -10.47 14.18 -14.84
C LEU A 148 -10.26 14.54 -13.36
N ARG A 149 -11.35 14.77 -12.63
CA ARG A 149 -11.29 15.08 -11.18
C ARG A 149 -10.71 13.91 -10.38
N ALA A 150 -11.07 12.67 -10.71
CA ALA A 150 -10.48 11.48 -10.10
C ALA A 150 -8.97 11.40 -10.38
N GLU A 151 -8.53 11.62 -11.62
CA GLU A 151 -7.11 11.67 -11.98
C GLU A 151 -6.35 12.76 -11.20
N LEU A 152 -6.93 13.96 -11.07
CA LEU A 152 -6.33 15.06 -10.32
C LEU A 152 -6.22 14.76 -8.81
N ILE A 153 -7.26 14.14 -8.22
CA ILE A 153 -7.22 13.70 -6.82
C ILE A 153 -6.11 12.67 -6.62
N VAL A 154 -6.04 11.66 -7.50
CA VAL A 154 -5.02 10.61 -7.45
C VAL A 154 -3.62 11.22 -7.61
N GLY A 155 -3.43 12.15 -8.55
CA GLY A 155 -2.17 12.87 -8.73
C GLY A 155 -1.75 13.65 -7.47
N GLN A 156 -2.70 14.33 -6.81
CA GLN A 156 -2.44 15.03 -5.55
C GLN A 156 -2.07 14.07 -4.41
N LEU A 157 -2.72 12.91 -4.30
CA LEU A 157 -2.38 11.91 -3.28
C LEU A 157 -1.00 11.30 -3.53
N LEU A 158 -0.68 10.97 -4.77
CA LEU A 158 0.65 10.48 -5.17
C LEU A 158 1.74 11.52 -4.87
N GLY A 159 1.50 12.79 -5.20
CA GLY A 159 2.41 13.90 -4.91
C GLY A 159 2.63 14.12 -3.41
N LEU A 160 1.57 14.02 -2.60
CA LEU A 160 1.68 14.04 -1.14
C LEU A 160 2.55 12.88 -0.64
N GLY A 161 2.25 11.66 -1.09
CA GLY A 161 3.01 10.44 -0.76
C GLY A 161 4.50 10.54 -1.05
N ALA A 162 4.84 11.04 -2.24
CA ALA A 162 6.20 11.31 -2.67
C ALA A 162 6.87 12.37 -1.78
N THR A 163 6.21 13.52 -1.57
CA THR A 163 6.73 14.63 -0.74
C THR A 163 7.02 14.17 0.68
N LEU A 164 6.09 13.41 1.26
CA LEU A 164 6.29 12.81 2.56
C LEU A 164 7.54 11.92 2.56
N SER A 165 7.68 11.07 1.53
CA SER A 165 8.80 10.12 1.35
C SER A 165 10.16 10.79 1.23
N LEU A 166 10.24 11.95 0.56
CA LEU A 166 11.45 12.74 0.39
C LEU A 166 11.84 13.49 1.67
N HIS A 167 10.89 14.12 2.36
CA HIS A 167 11.16 14.94 3.54
C HIS A 167 10.99 14.15 4.85
N ARG A 168 11.91 13.23 5.16
CA ARG A 168 11.83 12.40 6.37
C ARG A 168 12.12 13.15 7.68
N THR A 169 12.83 14.28 7.61
CA THR A 169 13.21 15.12 8.76
C THR A 169 12.66 16.55 8.67
N GLY A 170 11.79 16.80 7.68
CA GLY A 170 11.22 18.12 7.40
C GLY A 170 10.04 18.50 8.30
N ALA A 171 9.42 19.65 8.01
CA ALA A 171 8.26 20.15 8.76
C ALA A 171 7.07 19.17 8.74
N ASN A 172 6.88 18.48 7.61
CA ASN A 172 5.91 17.41 7.44
C ASN A 172 6.09 16.22 8.41
N ALA A 173 7.34 15.89 8.77
CA ALA A 173 7.64 14.80 9.69
C ALA A 173 7.26 15.15 11.14
N ARG A 174 7.31 16.44 11.49
CA ARG A 174 6.95 16.95 12.82
C ARG A 174 5.46 17.26 12.97
N ALA A 175 4.75 17.52 11.87
CA ALA A 175 3.32 17.76 11.89
C ALA A 175 2.53 16.51 12.30
N THR A 176 1.34 16.67 12.89
CA THR A 176 0.42 15.54 13.09
C THR A 176 -0.28 15.15 11.78
N PRO A 177 -0.75 13.90 11.61
CA PRO A 177 -1.57 13.52 10.46
C PRO A 177 -2.79 14.41 10.28
N GLU A 178 -3.43 14.78 11.39
CA GLU A 178 -4.60 15.65 11.43
C GLU A 178 -4.25 17.04 10.90
N ARG A 179 -3.11 17.62 11.31
CA ARG A 179 -2.66 18.92 10.82
C ARG A 179 -2.37 18.91 9.32
N LEU A 180 -1.76 17.85 8.82
CA LEU A 180 -1.54 17.68 7.38
C LEU A 180 -2.87 17.58 6.62
N ALA A 181 -3.83 16.82 7.16
CA ALA A 181 -5.16 16.70 6.59
C ALA A 181 -5.93 18.02 6.61
N ASP A 182 -5.85 18.82 7.67
CA ASP A 182 -6.51 20.13 7.73
C ASP A 182 -6.02 21.08 6.63
N LEU A 183 -4.73 21.02 6.30
CA LEU A 183 -4.12 21.87 5.27
C LEU A 183 -4.36 21.35 3.85
N TYR A 184 -4.37 20.03 3.64
CA TYR A 184 -4.38 19.43 2.31
C TYR A 184 -5.77 19.02 1.83
N ALA A 185 -6.61 18.50 2.75
CA ALA A 185 -7.92 17.96 2.41
C ALA A 185 -8.89 18.94 1.74
N PRO A 186 -8.91 20.25 2.08
CA PRO A 186 -9.83 21.18 1.41
C PRO A 186 -9.62 21.25 -0.10
N ALA A 187 -8.38 21.07 -0.59
CA ALA A 187 -8.09 21.05 -2.02
C ALA A 187 -8.65 19.80 -2.71
N LEU A 188 -8.54 18.63 -2.06
CA LEU A 188 -9.09 17.38 -2.57
C LEU A 188 -10.61 17.40 -2.47
N GLN A 189 -11.17 17.92 -1.39
CA GLN A 189 -12.61 17.93 -1.16
C GLN A 189 -13.34 18.74 -2.23
N ARG A 190 -12.77 19.87 -2.69
CA ARG A 190 -13.30 20.62 -3.84
C ARG A 190 -13.38 19.74 -5.09
N LEU A 191 -12.34 18.96 -5.37
CA LEU A 191 -12.36 18.01 -6.49
C LEU A 191 -13.33 16.86 -6.27
N VAL A 192 -13.67 16.49 -5.03
CA VAL A 192 -14.65 15.43 -4.74
C VAL A 192 -16.09 15.94 -4.92
N THR A 193 -16.39 17.17 -4.49
CA THR A 193 -17.76 17.70 -4.52
C THR A 193 -18.14 18.35 -5.86
N GLY A 194 -17.17 18.88 -6.61
CA GLY A 194 -17.39 19.48 -7.94
C GLY A 194 -17.54 20.97 -7.85
#